data_AF-A0A164L505-F1
#
_entry.id   AF-A0A164L505-F1
#
_cell.length_a   1.000
_cell.length_b   1.000
_cell.length_c   1.000
_cell.angle_alpha   90.00
_cell.angle_beta   90.00
_cell.angle_gamma   90.00
#
_symmetry.space_group_name_H-M   'P 1'
#
loop_
_entity.id
_entity.type
_entity.pdbx_description
1 polymer ?
#
loop_
_entity_poly.entity_id
_entity_poly.type
_entity_poly.pdbx_seq_one_letter_code
_entity_poly.pdbx_strand_id
1 'polypeptide(L)'
;MGFLRKLLLIKSAITVVFIARYLLKNPVIPQLKDQWWADGSPKVQDEKITPFKIKVSDEVLIDLNERLFKSTRMVPALEGIGFQYGFNAEFLKTVQQYWMNKYNWKEQEAFLNTFAHFKTNIGGLGIHFIHAKPSKELMKNKKVLPLLLLHGWPGSFIEFTKIIPLLTRETEGYDFVFELVVPSLPGYG
;
A
#
# COMPACT_ATOMS: atom_id res chain seq x y z
N MET A 1 18.81 62.95 -4.55
CA MET A 1 17.67 62.00 -4.47
C MET A 1 18.00 60.52 -4.75
N GLY A 2 19.13 60.16 -5.38
CA GLY A 2 19.42 58.76 -5.76
C GLY A 2 19.82 57.80 -4.62
N PHE A 3 20.45 58.32 -3.56
CA PHE A 3 20.98 57.48 -2.47
C PHE A 3 19.87 56.87 -1.59
N LEU A 4 18.88 57.69 -1.19
CA LEU A 4 17.75 57.24 -0.38
C LEU A 4 16.90 56.17 -1.09
N ARG A 5 16.71 56.34 -2.41
CA ARG A 5 15.96 55.41 -3.26
C ARG A 5 16.67 54.06 -3.40
N LYS A 6 18.01 54.06 -3.54
CA LYS A 6 18.83 52.83 -3.54
C LYS A 6 18.75 52.11 -2.19
N LEU A 7 18.79 52.83 -1.07
CA LEU A 7 18.68 52.23 0.27
C LEU A 7 17.33 51.55 0.49
N LEU A 8 16.25 52.17 0.00
CA LEU A 8 14.89 51.64 0.07
C LEU A 8 14.74 50.36 -0.75
N LEU A 9 15.29 50.34 -1.97
CA LEU A 9 15.28 49.16 -2.86
C LEU A 9 16.08 47.99 -2.28
N ILE A 10 17.23 48.26 -1.64
CA ILE A 10 18.04 47.23 -0.97
C ILE A 10 17.26 46.64 0.21
N LYS A 11 16.65 47.49 1.05
CA LYS A 11 15.83 47.01 2.18
C LYS A 11 14.65 46.17 1.69
N SER A 12 13.92 46.60 0.66
CA SER A 12 12.82 45.80 0.12
C SER A 12 13.30 44.47 -0.43
N ALA A 13 14.44 44.43 -1.13
CA ALA A 13 15.00 43.17 -1.64
C ALA A 13 15.39 42.22 -0.50
N ILE A 14 16.04 42.73 0.56
CA ILE A 14 16.37 41.94 1.75
C ILE A 14 15.11 41.40 2.42
N THR A 15 14.08 42.23 2.58
CA THR A 15 12.80 41.83 3.17
C THR A 15 12.11 40.76 2.33
N VAL A 16 12.08 40.89 0.99
CA VAL A 16 11.52 39.88 0.09
C VAL A 16 12.29 38.57 0.19
N VAL A 17 13.63 38.60 0.21
CA VAL A 17 14.45 37.40 0.38
C VAL A 17 14.23 36.74 1.75
N PHE A 18 14.05 37.54 2.80
CA PHE A 18 13.78 37.03 4.14
C PHE A 18 12.40 36.39 4.24
N ILE A 19 11.37 37.04 3.71
CA ILE A 19 10.00 36.49 3.63
C ILE A 19 10.00 35.22 2.78
N ALA A 20 10.64 35.24 1.61
CA ALA A 20 10.76 34.05 0.76
C ALA A 20 11.48 32.91 1.50
N ARG A 21 12.58 33.18 2.20
CA ARG A 21 13.27 32.17 3.03
C ARG A 21 12.41 31.65 4.17
N TYR A 22 11.59 32.50 4.79
CA TYR A 22 10.70 32.10 5.87
C TYR A 22 9.54 31.23 5.35
N LEU A 23 8.90 31.64 4.24
CA LEU A 23 7.80 30.91 3.61
C LEU A 23 8.24 29.61 2.92
N LEU A 24 9.47 29.57 2.39
CA LEU A 24 10.07 28.38 1.79
C LEU A 24 10.81 27.51 2.82
N LYS A 25 10.82 27.88 4.10
CA LYS A 25 11.41 27.05 5.13
C LYS A 25 10.51 25.84 5.34
N ASN A 26 11.07 24.65 5.15
CA ASN A 26 10.36 23.42 5.47
C ASN A 26 9.90 23.48 6.94
N PRO A 27 8.66 23.09 7.25
CA PRO A 27 8.19 23.04 8.61
C PRO A 27 9.08 22.10 9.42
N VAL A 28 9.26 22.40 10.71
CA VAL A 28 9.94 21.48 11.62
C VAL A 28 9.09 20.22 11.68
N ILE A 29 9.70 19.07 11.36
CA ILE A 29 9.02 17.78 11.47
C ILE A 29 8.67 17.58 12.96
N PRO A 30 7.40 17.38 13.32
CA PRO A 30 7.02 17.15 14.70
C PRO A 30 7.72 15.89 15.21
N GLN A 31 8.29 15.94 16.41
CA GLN A 31 8.77 14.75 17.07
C GLN A 31 7.57 13.98 17.63
N LEU A 32 7.17 12.93 16.91
CA LEU A 32 6.15 12.00 17.37
C LEU A 32 6.80 11.03 18.35
N LYS A 33 6.17 10.81 19.50
CA LYS A 33 6.59 9.75 20.42
C LYS A 33 6.19 8.41 19.80
N ASP A 34 7.13 7.49 19.73
CA ASP A 34 6.83 6.11 19.34
C ASP A 34 5.85 5.51 20.34
N GLN A 35 4.70 5.07 19.84
CA GLN A 35 3.65 4.45 20.64
C GLN A 35 3.74 2.93 20.53
N TRP A 36 3.40 2.26 21.62
CA TRP A 36 3.29 0.81 21.67
C TRP A 36 1.83 0.40 21.54
N TRP A 37 1.53 -0.45 20.56
CA TRP A 37 0.18 -0.86 20.20
C TRP A 37 -0.11 -2.33 20.46
N ALA A 38 0.92 -3.14 20.70
CA ALA A 38 0.77 -4.56 21.01
C ALA A 38 0.37 -4.78 22.47
N ASP A 39 -0.14 -5.98 22.75
CA ASP A 39 -0.55 -6.36 24.10
C ASP A 39 0.63 -6.34 25.09
N GLY A 40 0.38 -5.76 26.27
CA GLY A 40 1.35 -5.66 27.36
C GLY A 40 2.30 -4.44 27.27
N SER A 41 3.27 -4.39 28.17
CA SER A 41 4.23 -3.28 28.26
C SER A 41 5.20 -3.25 27.06
N PRO A 42 5.71 -2.06 26.68
CA PRO A 42 6.73 -1.93 25.65
C PRO A 42 7.92 -2.85 25.89
N LYS A 43 8.31 -3.60 24.86
CA LYS A 43 9.50 -4.46 24.86
C LYS A 43 10.55 -3.86 23.94
N VAL A 44 11.80 -4.31 24.08
CA VAL A 44 12.85 -4.00 23.10
C VAL A 44 12.37 -4.46 21.72
N GLN A 45 12.31 -3.52 20.77
CA GLN A 45 11.83 -3.76 19.43
C GLN A 45 12.93 -4.38 18.58
N ASP A 46 12.63 -5.50 17.91
CA ASP A 46 13.50 -6.02 16.86
C ASP A 46 13.18 -5.29 15.55
N GLU A 47 14.01 -4.32 15.19
CA GLU A 47 13.88 -3.48 13.99
C GLU A 47 14.30 -4.22 12.71
N LYS A 48 14.64 -5.52 12.79
CA LYS A 48 15.00 -6.28 11.60
C LYS A 48 13.86 -6.34 10.59
N ILE A 49 14.23 -6.17 9.34
CA ILE A 49 13.37 -6.43 8.19
C ILE A 49 13.62 -7.87 7.77
N THR A 50 12.59 -8.71 7.86
CA THR A 50 12.66 -10.14 7.56
C THR A 50 11.86 -10.47 6.30
N PRO A 51 12.38 -11.31 5.39
CA PRO A 51 11.60 -11.80 4.27
C PRO A 51 10.33 -12.53 4.73
N PHE A 52 9.24 -12.33 4.03
CA PHE A 52 7.96 -12.99 4.28
C PHE A 52 7.54 -13.76 3.02
N LYS A 53 6.84 -14.88 3.21
CA LYS A 53 6.24 -15.64 2.11
C LYS A 53 4.81 -15.97 2.50
N ILE A 54 3.87 -15.68 1.59
CA ILE A 54 2.47 -16.05 1.75
C ILE A 54 2.38 -17.57 1.65
N LYS A 55 1.77 -18.20 2.65
CA LYS A 55 1.55 -19.65 2.69
C LYS A 55 0.19 -19.92 3.32
N VAL A 56 -0.77 -20.28 2.50
CA VAL A 56 -2.09 -20.75 2.90
C VAL A 56 -2.05 -22.26 3.01
N SER A 57 -2.38 -22.77 4.20
CA SER A 57 -2.32 -24.20 4.48
C SER A 57 -3.48 -24.93 3.79
N ASP A 58 -3.28 -26.23 3.55
CA ASP A 58 -4.30 -27.06 2.89
C ASP A 58 -5.53 -27.23 3.80
N GLU A 59 -5.36 -27.19 5.13
CA GLU A 59 -6.46 -27.25 6.09
C GLU A 59 -7.40 -26.04 5.96
N VAL A 60 -6.85 -24.83 5.77
CA VAL A 60 -7.66 -23.62 5.53
C VAL A 60 -8.43 -23.74 4.22
N LEU A 61 -7.81 -24.32 3.20
CA LEU A 61 -8.43 -24.55 1.90
C LEU A 61 -9.54 -25.60 1.92
N ILE A 62 -9.36 -26.66 2.70
CA ILE A 62 -10.38 -27.68 2.92
C ILE A 62 -11.57 -27.06 3.66
N ASP A 63 -11.34 -26.35 4.77
CA ASP A 63 -12.40 -25.67 5.52
C ASP A 63 -13.18 -24.67 4.65
N LEU A 64 -12.48 -23.88 3.82
CA LEU A 64 -13.11 -22.97 2.86
C LEU A 64 -14.04 -23.72 1.89
N ASN A 65 -13.56 -24.79 1.26
CA ASN A 65 -14.35 -25.57 0.31
C ASN A 65 -15.56 -26.24 0.97
N GLU A 66 -15.40 -26.77 2.19
CA GLU A 66 -16.52 -27.33 2.93
C GLU A 66 -17.60 -26.27 3.23
N ARG A 67 -17.21 -25.06 3.63
CA ARG A 67 -18.15 -23.97 3.89
C ARG A 67 -18.86 -23.52 2.63
N LEU A 68 -18.14 -23.39 1.52
CA LEU A 68 -18.71 -23.06 0.22
C LEU A 68 -19.71 -24.14 -0.22
N PHE A 69 -19.38 -25.42 -0.08
CA PHE A 69 -20.26 -26.53 -0.45
C PHE A 69 -21.50 -26.62 0.44
N LYS A 70 -21.35 -26.45 1.76
CA LYS A 70 -22.46 -26.51 2.73
C LYS A 70 -23.38 -25.29 2.67
N SER A 71 -22.93 -24.18 2.09
CA SER A 71 -23.72 -22.95 1.95
C SER A 71 -24.84 -23.14 0.92
N THR A 72 -25.95 -23.73 1.38
CA THR A 72 -27.11 -24.16 0.58
C THR A 72 -28.33 -23.25 0.78
N ARG A 73 -28.30 -22.36 1.77
CA ARG A 73 -29.42 -21.46 2.10
C ARG A 73 -29.30 -20.16 1.33
N MET A 74 -30.00 -20.07 0.19
CA MET A 74 -30.12 -18.86 -0.60
C MET A 74 -31.54 -18.33 -0.55
N VAL A 75 -31.66 -17.00 -0.39
CA VAL A 75 -32.94 -16.30 -0.42
C VAL A 75 -33.19 -15.83 -1.86
N PRO A 76 -34.36 -16.12 -2.47
CA PRO A 76 -34.68 -15.64 -3.80
C PRO A 76 -34.62 -14.10 -3.90
N ALA A 77 -34.08 -13.59 -5.02
CA ALA A 77 -34.10 -12.16 -5.32
C ALA A 77 -35.44 -11.77 -5.99
N LEU A 78 -35.80 -10.48 -5.91
CA LEU A 78 -36.87 -9.93 -6.73
C LEU A 78 -36.48 -9.98 -8.22
N GLU A 79 -37.46 -10.13 -9.10
CA GLU A 79 -37.23 -10.17 -10.54
C GLU A 79 -36.81 -8.80 -11.08
N GLY A 80 -35.82 -8.75 -11.97
CA GLY A 80 -35.44 -7.53 -12.71
C GLY A 80 -34.70 -6.43 -11.93
N ILE A 81 -34.47 -6.55 -10.63
CA ILE A 81 -33.88 -5.47 -9.81
C ILE A 81 -32.35 -5.34 -9.87
N GLY A 82 -31.66 -6.31 -10.49
CA GLY A 82 -30.19 -6.35 -10.47
C GLY A 82 -29.62 -6.30 -9.05
N PHE A 83 -28.82 -5.26 -8.76
CA PHE A 83 -28.16 -5.02 -7.46
C PHE A 83 -28.77 -3.86 -6.64
N GLN A 84 -29.94 -3.35 -7.02
CA GLN A 84 -30.53 -2.16 -6.38
C GLN A 84 -30.82 -2.34 -4.87
N TYR A 85 -30.97 -3.58 -4.41
CA TYR A 85 -31.22 -3.93 -3.00
C TYR A 85 -30.03 -4.64 -2.34
N GLY A 86 -28.82 -4.40 -2.86
CA GLY A 86 -27.61 -5.06 -2.40
C GLY A 86 -27.23 -6.25 -3.28
N PHE A 87 -26.46 -7.18 -2.71
CA PHE A 87 -25.89 -8.28 -3.48
C PHE A 87 -26.97 -9.22 -4.02
N ASN A 88 -27.00 -9.42 -5.33
CA ASN A 88 -28.01 -10.26 -5.97
C ASN A 88 -27.77 -11.76 -5.68
N ALA A 89 -28.79 -12.47 -5.20
CA ALA A 89 -28.68 -13.88 -4.83
C ALA A 89 -28.38 -14.82 -6.01
N GLU A 90 -28.88 -14.52 -7.21
CA GLU A 90 -28.55 -15.30 -8.40
C GLU A 90 -27.10 -15.07 -8.82
N PHE A 91 -26.59 -13.84 -8.72
CA PHE A 91 -25.17 -13.57 -8.96
C PHE A 91 -24.26 -14.23 -7.90
N LEU A 92 -24.71 -14.30 -6.65
CA LEU A 92 -23.97 -14.99 -5.59
C LEU A 92 -23.75 -16.48 -5.92
N LYS A 93 -24.72 -17.15 -6.55
CA LYS A 93 -24.54 -18.52 -7.06
C LYS A 93 -23.38 -18.60 -8.05
N THR A 94 -23.30 -17.66 -8.98
CA THR A 94 -22.20 -17.62 -9.96
C THR A 94 -20.86 -17.46 -9.27
N VAL A 95 -20.75 -16.55 -8.29
CA VAL A 95 -19.52 -16.34 -7.51
C VAL A 95 -19.13 -17.60 -6.73
N GLN A 96 -20.08 -18.21 -6.01
CA GLN A 96 -19.87 -19.45 -5.26
C GLN A 96 -19.40 -20.59 -6.17
N GLN A 97 -20.07 -20.79 -7.31
CA GLN A 97 -19.72 -21.83 -8.28
C GLN A 97 -18.34 -21.61 -8.88
N TYR A 98 -17.97 -20.36 -9.20
CA TYR A 98 -16.64 -20.05 -9.69
C TYR A 98 -15.58 -20.34 -8.62
N TRP A 99 -15.81 -19.88 -7.38
CA TRP A 99 -14.85 -20.06 -6.30
C TRP A 99 -14.61 -21.53 -5.98
N MET A 100 -15.67 -22.34 -5.92
CA MET A 100 -15.59 -23.77 -5.63
C MET A 100 -14.93 -24.58 -6.77
N ASN A 101 -15.21 -24.23 -8.03
CA ASN A 101 -14.87 -25.12 -9.15
C ASN A 101 -13.75 -24.61 -10.07
N LYS A 102 -13.41 -23.31 -10.02
CA LYS A 102 -12.50 -22.68 -10.99
C LYS A 102 -11.39 -21.85 -10.36
N TYR A 103 -11.61 -21.30 -9.16
CA TYR A 103 -10.60 -20.48 -8.52
C TYR A 103 -9.47 -21.33 -7.92
N ASN A 104 -8.26 -21.20 -8.47
CA ASN A 104 -7.09 -21.93 -8.01
C ASN A 104 -6.29 -21.12 -6.99
N TRP A 105 -6.37 -21.49 -5.71
CA TRP A 105 -5.68 -20.71 -4.67
C TRP A 105 -4.16 -20.85 -4.70
N LYS A 106 -3.63 -22.00 -5.14
CA LYS A 106 -2.18 -22.22 -5.26
C LYS A 106 -1.57 -21.39 -6.37
N GLU A 107 -2.31 -21.19 -7.47
CA GLU A 107 -1.88 -20.29 -8.56
C GLU A 107 -1.78 -18.84 -8.08
N GLN A 108 -2.79 -18.37 -7.34
CA GLN A 108 -2.78 -17.00 -6.81
C GLN A 108 -1.73 -16.82 -5.71
N GLU A 109 -1.53 -17.79 -4.83
CA GLU A 109 -0.44 -17.78 -3.86
C GLU A 109 0.93 -17.70 -4.56
N ALA A 110 1.13 -18.47 -5.64
CA ALA A 110 2.35 -18.42 -6.42
C ALA A 110 2.54 -17.05 -7.09
N PHE A 111 1.47 -16.49 -7.68
CA PHE A 111 1.47 -15.16 -8.26
C PHE A 111 1.80 -14.06 -7.23
N LEU A 112 1.14 -14.07 -6.07
CA LEU A 112 1.40 -13.08 -5.03
C LEU A 112 2.85 -13.16 -4.52
N ASN A 113 3.38 -14.38 -4.35
CA ASN A 113 4.79 -14.57 -3.98
C ASN A 113 5.81 -14.21 -5.07
N THR A 114 5.40 -13.73 -6.25
CA THR A 114 6.33 -13.12 -7.22
C THR A 114 6.84 -11.74 -6.75
N PHE A 115 6.13 -11.11 -5.82
CA PHE A 115 6.55 -9.86 -5.20
C PHE A 115 7.47 -10.13 -3.99
N ALA A 116 8.38 -9.19 -3.71
CA ALA A 116 9.26 -9.30 -2.55
C ALA A 116 8.53 -8.79 -1.30
N HIS A 117 8.06 -9.72 -0.47
CA HIS A 117 7.37 -9.42 0.77
C HIS A 117 8.32 -9.41 1.97
N PHE A 118 8.02 -8.56 2.94
CA PHE A 118 8.78 -8.41 4.16
C PHE A 118 7.85 -8.18 5.36
N LYS A 119 8.40 -8.44 6.56
CA LYS A 119 7.82 -8.05 7.84
C LYS A 119 8.87 -7.36 8.70
N THR A 120 8.44 -6.35 9.45
CA THR A 120 9.24 -5.69 10.48
C THR A 120 8.35 -5.28 11.66
N ASN A 121 8.93 -5.11 12.84
CA ASN A 121 8.18 -4.72 14.02
C ASN A 121 8.13 -3.18 14.14
N ILE A 122 6.92 -2.61 14.20
CA ILE A 122 6.69 -1.17 14.41
C ILE A 122 5.63 -1.00 15.51
N GLY A 123 5.94 -0.23 16.56
CA GLY A 123 5.08 -0.12 17.75
C GLY A 123 4.58 -1.44 18.33
N GLY A 124 5.37 -2.52 18.29
CA GLY A 124 4.96 -3.85 18.76
C GLY A 124 4.23 -4.72 17.72
N LEU A 125 3.84 -4.16 16.57
CA LEU A 125 3.07 -4.86 15.53
C LEU A 125 3.98 -5.38 14.42
N GLY A 126 3.75 -6.61 13.96
CA GLY A 126 4.44 -7.18 12.80
C GLY A 126 3.84 -6.65 11.49
N ILE A 127 4.36 -5.53 11.00
CA ILE A 127 3.86 -4.87 9.79
C ILE A 127 4.39 -5.59 8.54
N HIS A 128 3.46 -6.09 7.73
CA HIS A 128 3.74 -6.65 6.41
C HIS A 128 3.83 -5.54 5.36
N PHE A 129 4.75 -5.69 4.39
CA PHE A 129 4.80 -4.85 3.20
C PHE A 129 5.46 -5.55 2.01
N ILE A 130 5.09 -5.12 0.80
CA ILE A 130 5.88 -5.38 -0.41
C ILE A 130 6.92 -4.26 -0.55
N HIS A 131 8.16 -4.63 -0.87
CA HIS A 131 9.21 -3.69 -1.28
C HIS A 131 9.59 -3.96 -2.73
N ALA A 132 9.05 -3.17 -3.65
CA ALA A 132 9.31 -3.33 -5.07
C ALA A 132 10.36 -2.33 -5.53
N LYS A 133 11.55 -2.85 -5.87
CA LYS A 133 12.67 -2.04 -6.35
C LYS A 133 12.71 -2.02 -7.88
N PRO A 134 13.08 -0.90 -8.51
CA PRO A 134 13.41 -0.88 -9.92
C PRO A 134 14.66 -1.74 -10.18
N SER A 135 14.92 -2.06 -11.46
CA SER A 135 16.09 -2.86 -11.82
C SER A 135 17.39 -2.16 -11.42
N LYS A 136 18.46 -2.95 -11.17
CA LYS A 136 19.78 -2.39 -10.83
C LYS A 136 20.34 -1.44 -11.88
N GLU A 137 19.96 -1.64 -13.14
CA GLU A 137 20.33 -0.76 -14.25
C GLU A 137 19.61 0.58 -14.15
N LEU A 138 18.29 0.56 -13.93
CA LEU A 138 17.50 1.78 -13.76
C LEU A 138 17.95 2.58 -12.54
N MET A 139 18.29 1.91 -11.44
CA MET A 139 18.83 2.57 -10.24
C MET A 139 20.17 3.30 -10.48
N LYS A 140 20.94 2.94 -11.51
CA LYS A 140 22.20 3.63 -11.86
C LYS A 140 21.99 4.82 -12.79
N ASN A 141 20.99 4.74 -13.66
CA ASN A 141 20.80 5.67 -14.79
C ASN A 141 19.66 6.66 -14.57
N LYS A 142 18.79 6.43 -13.59
CA LYS A 142 17.61 7.25 -13.29
C LYS A 142 17.61 7.66 -11.82
N LYS A 143 16.95 8.78 -11.52
CA LYS A 143 16.66 9.16 -10.15
C LYS A 143 15.66 8.18 -9.54
N VAL A 144 15.96 7.57 -8.40
CA VAL A 144 15.03 6.69 -7.69
C VAL A 144 14.19 7.51 -6.72
N LEU A 145 12.87 7.46 -6.85
CA LEU A 145 11.94 8.14 -5.96
C LEU A 145 11.19 7.11 -5.10
N PRO A 146 11.30 7.17 -3.76
CA PRO A 146 10.50 6.30 -2.90
C PRO A 146 9.03 6.73 -2.95
N LEU A 147 8.12 5.78 -3.11
CA LEU A 147 6.68 6.00 -3.11
C LEU A 147 5.98 4.98 -2.20
N LEU A 148 5.24 5.49 -1.22
CA LEU A 148 4.40 4.69 -0.33
C LEU A 148 3.00 4.56 -0.92
N LEU A 149 2.51 3.34 -1.13
CA LEU A 149 1.17 3.08 -1.64
C LEU A 149 0.30 2.47 -0.54
N LEU A 150 -0.73 3.21 -0.12
CA LEU A 150 -1.63 2.81 0.96
C LEU A 150 -2.97 2.36 0.39
N HIS A 151 -3.40 1.14 0.73
CA HIS A 151 -4.73 0.64 0.41
C HIS A 151 -5.77 1.17 1.41
N GLY A 152 -7.06 0.92 1.13
CA GLY A 152 -8.17 1.26 2.02
C GLY A 152 -9.00 0.04 2.42
N TRP A 153 -10.24 0.29 2.84
CA TRP A 153 -11.27 -0.72 3.08
C TRP A 153 -12.28 -0.74 1.93
N PRO A 154 -12.79 -1.90 1.47
CA PRO A 154 -12.51 -3.29 1.90
C PRO A 154 -11.32 -3.93 1.16
N GLY A 155 -10.31 -3.12 0.83
CA GLY A 155 -9.18 -3.50 -0.01
C GLY A 155 -7.98 -4.09 0.75
N SER A 156 -6.88 -4.27 0.02
CA SER A 156 -5.62 -4.78 0.55
C SER A 156 -4.45 -4.44 -0.39
N PHE A 157 -3.23 -4.81 -0.01
CA PHE A 157 -2.04 -4.64 -0.88
C PHE A 157 -2.20 -5.28 -2.27
N ILE A 158 -3.12 -6.25 -2.43
CA ILE A 158 -3.38 -6.96 -3.69
C ILE A 158 -3.82 -5.99 -4.80
N GLU A 159 -4.50 -4.89 -4.44
CA GLU A 159 -4.97 -3.86 -5.39
C GLU A 159 -3.82 -3.28 -6.23
N PHE A 160 -2.60 -3.27 -5.68
CA PHE A 160 -1.44 -2.68 -6.33
C PHE A 160 -0.63 -3.66 -7.19
N THR A 161 -0.96 -4.97 -7.18
CA THR A 161 -0.19 -6.00 -7.92
C THR A 161 0.00 -5.67 -9.40
N LYS A 162 -0.98 -5.05 -10.05
CA LYS A 162 -0.89 -4.64 -11.46
C LYS A 162 -0.13 -3.33 -11.69
N ILE A 163 -0.14 -2.40 -10.73
CA ILE A 163 0.51 -1.09 -10.88
C ILE A 163 1.99 -1.13 -10.48
N ILE A 164 2.37 -2.02 -9.55
CA ILE A 164 3.76 -2.20 -9.10
C ILE A 164 4.73 -2.32 -10.29
N PRO A 165 4.58 -3.28 -11.23
CA PRO A 165 5.52 -3.41 -12.35
C PRO A 165 5.48 -2.24 -13.33
N LEU A 166 4.40 -1.46 -13.36
CA LEU A 166 4.28 -0.28 -14.23
C LEU A 166 5.03 0.93 -13.66
N LEU A 167 5.11 1.06 -12.34
CA LEU A 167 5.77 2.17 -11.66
C LEU A 167 7.27 1.90 -11.41
N THR A 168 7.69 0.63 -11.36
CA THR A 168 9.10 0.24 -11.15
C THR A 168 9.88 0.00 -12.44
N ARG A 169 9.25 0.18 -13.61
CA ARG A 169 9.91 0.13 -14.93
C ARG A 169 10.21 1.52 -15.47
N GLU A 170 11.05 1.57 -16.49
CA GLU A 170 11.28 2.83 -17.21
C GLU A 170 10.01 3.32 -17.89
N THR A 171 9.79 4.63 -17.77
CA THR A 171 8.75 5.36 -18.50
C THR A 171 9.43 6.42 -19.35
N GLU A 172 9.15 6.41 -20.65
CA GLU A 172 9.70 7.37 -21.60
C GLU A 172 9.32 8.80 -21.21
N GLY A 173 10.26 9.74 -21.36
CA GLY A 173 10.08 11.14 -20.96
C GLY A 173 10.28 11.43 -19.48
N TYR A 174 10.50 10.41 -18.63
CA TYR A 174 10.81 10.59 -17.22
C TYR A 174 12.29 10.28 -16.92
N ASP A 175 12.93 11.15 -16.14
CA ASP A 175 14.30 11.01 -15.66
C ASP A 175 14.39 10.25 -14.31
N PHE A 176 13.24 9.79 -13.81
CA PHE A 176 13.11 9.04 -12.57
C PHE A 176 12.37 7.72 -12.75
N VAL A 177 12.49 6.86 -11.74
CA VAL A 177 11.73 5.62 -11.56
C VAL A 177 11.32 5.49 -10.10
N PHE A 178 10.19 4.83 -9.82
CA PHE A 178 9.76 4.63 -8.45
C PHE A 178 10.38 3.38 -7.81
N GLU A 179 10.69 3.49 -6.52
CA GLU A 179 10.86 2.38 -5.59
C GLU A 179 9.67 2.38 -4.66
N LEU A 180 8.94 1.26 -4.58
CA LEU A 180 7.64 1.21 -3.91
C LEU A 180 7.71 0.50 -2.58
N VAL A 181 7.02 1.06 -1.59
CA VAL A 181 6.67 0.37 -0.34
C VAL A 181 5.15 0.26 -0.31
N VAL A 182 4.63 -0.96 -0.20
CA VAL A 182 3.19 -1.24 -0.21
C VAL A 182 2.84 -2.02 1.05
N PRO A 183 2.56 -1.33 2.18
CA PRO A 183 2.24 -1.99 3.44
C PRO A 183 0.82 -2.55 3.44
N SER A 184 0.61 -3.57 4.27
CA SER A 184 -0.71 -3.86 4.81
C SER A 184 -0.96 -2.98 6.02
N LEU A 185 -2.09 -2.27 6.02
CA LEU A 185 -2.51 -1.48 7.18
C LEU A 185 -2.66 -2.39 8.42
N PRO A 186 -2.44 -1.88 9.64
CA PRO A 186 -2.66 -2.65 10.86
C PRO A 186 -4.06 -3.28 10.90
N GLY A 187 -4.13 -4.59 11.12
CA GLY A 187 -5.38 -5.36 11.11
C GLY A 187 -5.82 -5.86 9.72
N TYR A 188 -5.04 -5.62 8.67
CA TYR A 188 -5.27 -6.14 7.31
C TYR A 188 -4.20 -7.15 6.90
N GLY A 189 -4.52 -7.92 5.86
CA GLY A 189 -3.64 -8.91 5.24
C GLY A 189 -3.92 -10.34 5.66
#